data_AF-A0AAQ0QCK1-F1
#
_entry.id   AF-A0AAQ0QCK1-F1
#
_cell.length_a   1.000
_cell.length_b   1.000
_cell.length_c   1.000
_cell.angle_alpha   90.00
_cell.angle_beta   90.00
_cell.angle_gamma   90.00
#
_symmetry.space_group_name_H-M   'P 1'
#
loop_
_entity.id
_entity.type
_entity.pdbx_description
1 polymer ?
#
loop_
_entity_poly.entity_id
_entity_poly.type
_entity_poly.pdbx_seq_one_letter_code
_entity_poly.pdbx_strand_id
1 'polypeptide(L)' 'MEVAGCPGLHRLVAIDLKLGRFKPEHEGQMLLYLRYLNRNDRREGEETPIGLILCSILFDFGQKHSGLHAAEPKIGRNIK' A
#
# COMPACT_ATOMS: atom_id res chain seq x y z
N MET A 1 4.14 -17.70 28.76
CA MET A 1 2.78 -17.71 28.18
C MET A 1 2.92 -18.18 26.75
N GLU A 2 2.34 -19.31 26.41
CA GLU A 2 2.24 -19.75 25.03
C GLU A 2 1.13 -18.92 24.37
N VAL A 3 1.48 -18.05 23.42
CA VAL A 3 0.48 -17.31 22.65
C VAL A 3 -0.10 -18.30 21.65
N ALA A 4 -1.18 -18.97 22.05
CA ALA A 4 -1.94 -19.86 21.19
C ALA A 4 -2.51 -19.05 20.02
N GLY A 5 -1.77 -19.03 18.91
CA GLY A 5 -2.08 -18.21 17.74
C GLY A 5 -3.47 -18.52 17.23
N CYS A 6 -4.38 -17.55 17.35
CA CYS A 6 -5.73 -17.64 16.83
C CYS A 6 -5.66 -17.99 15.33
N PRO A 7 -6.44 -18.96 14.81
CA PRO A 7 -6.47 -19.32 13.40
C PRO A 7 -7.25 -18.28 12.57
N GLY A 8 -6.76 -17.04 12.56
CA GLY A 8 -7.26 -15.89 11.82
C GLY A 8 -6.58 -15.72 10.46
N LEU A 9 -6.66 -14.51 9.89
CA LEU A 9 -5.88 -14.18 8.70
C LEU A 9 -4.45 -13.82 9.12
N HIS A 10 -3.46 -14.17 8.29
CA HIS A 10 -2.08 -13.70 8.49
C HIS A 10 -1.96 -12.17 8.47
N ARG A 11 -2.86 -11.48 7.74
CA ARG A 11 -2.90 -10.04 7.51
C ARG A 11 -4.25 -9.63 6.93
N LEU A 12 -4.75 -8.45 7.29
CA LEU A 12 -5.87 -7.80 6.60
C LEU A 12 -5.41 -7.05 5.34
N VAL A 13 -6.18 -7.13 4.25
CA VAL A 13 -5.88 -6.43 2.98
C VAL A 13 -7.04 -5.51 2.62
N ALA A 14 -6.77 -4.21 2.51
CA ALA A 14 -7.70 -3.22 1.98
C ALA A 14 -7.59 -3.16 0.45
N ILE A 15 -8.72 -3.20 -0.25
CA ILE A 15 -8.77 -3.08 -1.72
C ILE A 15 -9.69 -1.91 -2.08
N ASP A 16 -9.18 -0.96 -2.86
CA ASP A 16 -9.91 0.20 -3.34
C ASP A 16 -9.95 0.17 -4.88
N LEU A 17 -11.16 0.23 -5.46
CA LEU A 17 -11.40 0.09 -6.89
C LEU A 17 -11.78 1.46 -7.49
N LYS A 18 -10.92 2.01 -8.34
CA LYS A 18 -11.08 3.34 -8.93
C LYS A 18 -11.38 3.28 -10.42
N LEU A 19 -12.49 3.88 -10.82
CA LEU A 19 -12.78 4.17 -12.23
C LEU A 19 -11.91 5.35 -12.68
N GLY A 20 -11.01 5.13 -13.64
CA GLY A 20 -10.07 6.12 -14.15
C GLY A 20 -8.61 5.81 -13.81
N ARG A 21 -7.79 6.86 -13.75
CA ARG A 21 -6.35 6.81 -13.42
C ARG A 21 -6.11 6.70 -11.91
N PHE A 22 -4.87 6.46 -11.53
CA PHE A 22 -4.40 6.75 -10.17
C PHE A 22 -4.45 8.27 -9.88
N LYS A 23 -4.48 8.67 -8.61
CA LYS A 23 -4.34 10.05 -8.15
C LYS A 23 -3.77 10.09 -6.71
N PRO A 24 -3.12 11.17 -6.26
CA PRO A 24 -2.48 11.23 -4.95
C PRO A 24 -3.48 11.14 -3.80
N GLU A 25 -4.72 11.61 -4.00
CA GLU A 25 -5.78 11.51 -3.00
C GLU A 25 -6.20 10.05 -2.72
N HIS A 26 -5.96 9.13 -3.66
CA HIS A 26 -6.22 7.71 -3.46
C HIS A 26 -5.24 7.09 -2.43
N GLU A 27 -3.98 7.56 -2.42
CA GLU A 27 -2.99 7.18 -1.40
C GLU A 27 -3.41 7.69 -0.02
N GLY A 28 -3.89 8.94 0.06
CA GLY A 28 -4.43 9.52 1.29
C GLY A 28 -5.65 8.76 1.84
N GLN A 29 -6.58 8.34 0.97
CA GLN A 29 -7.72 7.50 1.33
C GLN A 29 -7.26 6.13 1.85
N MET A 30 -6.34 5.46 1.14
CA MET A 30 -5.82 4.16 1.56
C MET A 30 -5.06 4.24 2.89
N LEU A 31 -4.24 5.28 3.09
CA LEU A 31 -3.52 5.49 4.36
C LEU A 31 -4.49 5.69 5.53
N LEU A 32 -5.65 6.32 5.33
CA LEU A 32 -6.70 6.40 6.34
C LEU A 32 -7.29 5.02 6.65
N TYR A 33 -7.60 4.22 5.64
CA TYR A 33 -8.12 2.85 5.81
C TYR A 33 -7.13 1.96 6.57
N LEU A 34 -5.84 1.95 6.20
CA LEU A 34 -4.82 1.16 6.90
C LEU A 34 -4.63 1.60 8.35
N ARG A 35 -4.69 2.92 8.62
CA ARG A 35 -4.68 3.48 9.99
C ARG A 35 -5.96 3.19 10.78
N TYR A 36 -7.07 2.84 10.14
CA TYR A 36 -8.28 2.37 10.81
C TYR A 36 -8.19 0.87 11.10
N LEU A 37 -7.93 0.04 10.09
CA LEU A 37 -7.81 -1.42 10.20
C LEU A 37 -6.78 -1.82 11.28
N ASN A 38 -5.60 -1.19 11.29
CA ASN A 38 -4.54 -1.50 12.25
C ASN A 38 -4.87 -1.12 13.71
N ARG A 39 -5.93 -0.34 13.96
CA ARG A 39 -6.32 0.12 15.30
C ARG A 39 -7.62 -0.50 15.82
N ASN A 40 -8.51 -0.96 14.95
CA ASN A 40 -9.84 -1.45 15.33
C ASN A 40 -10.06 -2.92 14.96
N ASP A 41 -9.55 -3.37 13.81
CA ASP A 41 -9.98 -4.64 13.20
C ASP A 41 -8.88 -5.72 13.23
N ARG A 42 -7.61 -5.32 13.17
CA ARG A 42 -6.43 -6.22 13.23
C ARG A 42 -6.33 -6.88 14.60
N ARG A 43 -6.37 -8.21 14.62
CA ARG A 43 -6.35 -9.04 15.84
C ARG A 43 -4.93 -9.30 16.33
N GLU A 44 -4.83 -9.80 17.56
CA GLU A 44 -3.55 -10.26 18.11
C GLU A 44 -3.02 -11.45 17.29
N GLY A 45 -1.74 -11.39 16.90
CA GLY A 45 -1.10 -12.34 15.98
C GLY A 45 -1.20 -11.99 14.50
N GLU A 46 -2.05 -11.06 14.08
CA GLU A 46 -2.16 -10.64 12.67
C GLU A 46 -1.16 -9.52 12.33
N GLU A 47 -0.55 -9.59 11.14
CA GLU A 47 0.40 -8.55 10.71
C GLU A 47 -0.29 -7.23 10.31
N THR A 48 0.44 -6.13 10.40
CA THR A 48 0.05 -4.78 9.93
C THR A 48 -0.58 -4.83 8.52
N PRO A 49 -1.76 -4.23 8.29
CA PRO A 49 -2.51 -4.38 7.05
C PRO A 49 -1.80 -3.79 5.82
N ILE A 50 -2.11 -4.32 4.64
CA ILE A 50 -1.62 -3.82 3.34
C ILE A 50 -2.79 -3.26 2.53
N GLY A 51 -2.52 -2.21 1.74
CA GLY A 51 -3.47 -1.57 0.85
C GLY A 51 -3.16 -1.82 -0.62
N LEU A 52 -4.19 -2.10 -1.42
CA LEU A 52 -4.13 -2.24 -2.87
C LEU A 52 -5.12 -1.25 -3.51
N ILE A 53 -4.62 -0.41 -4.41
CA ILE A 53 -5.44 0.56 -5.16
C ILE A 53 -5.43 0.11 -6.63
N LEU A 54 -6.57 -0.35 -7.14
CA LEU A 54 -6.72 -0.86 -8.49
C LEU A 54 -7.47 0.16 -9.34
N CYS A 55 -6.79 0.69 -10.37
CA CYS A 55 -7.32 1.73 -11.25
C CYS A 55 -7.63 1.16 -12.65
N SER A 56 -8.75 1.55 -13.27
CA SER A 56 -9.16 1.01 -14.57
C SER A 56 -8.39 1.58 -15.78
N ILE A 57 -7.54 2.60 -15.60
CA ILE A 57 -6.72 3.20 -16.65
C ILE A 57 -5.25 3.27 -16.18
N LEU A 58 -4.37 2.61 -16.93
CA LEU A 58 -2.93 2.49 -16.63
C LEU A 58 -2.07 3.67 -17.14
N PHE A 59 -2.42 4.26 -18.29
CA PHE A 59 -1.61 5.33 -18.89
C PHE A 59 -1.79 6.62 -18.11
N ASP A 60 -0.70 7.19 -17.58
CA ASP A 60 -0.70 8.44 -16.84
C ASP A 60 0.40 9.39 -17.33
N PHE A 61 0.03 10.64 -17.66
CA PHE A 61 0.93 11.61 -18.29
C PHE A 61 0.97 12.88 -17.46
N GLY A 62 1.95 12.97 -16.56
CA GLY A 62 2.22 14.16 -15.74
C GLY A 62 2.40 13.89 -14.24
N GLN A 63 2.00 12.74 -13.72
CA GLN A 63 2.11 12.45 -12.28
C GLN A 63 3.51 12.04 -11.84
N LYS A 64 4.23 12.99 -11.23
CA LYS A 64 5.38 12.67 -10.38
C LYS A 64 4.87 12.19 -9.03
N HIS A 65 5.11 10.92 -8.68
CA HIS A 65 4.73 10.35 -7.39
C HIS A 65 5.54 10.96 -6.24
N SER A 66 5.00 11.99 -5.58
CA SER A 66 5.56 12.57 -4.35
C SER A 66 5.04 11.82 -3.11
N GLY A 67 5.58 10.64 -2.83
CA GLY A 67 5.17 9.82 -1.67
C GLY A 67 6.22 8.78 -1.27
N LEU A 68 6.56 7.87 -2.18
CA LEU A 68 7.67 6.93 -1.98
C LEU A 68 8.95 7.41 -2.66
N HIS A 69 10.08 7.27 -1.96
CA HIS A 69 11.37 7.18 -2.62
C HIS A 69 11.42 5.90 -3.46
N ALA A 70 11.09 6.01 -4.75
CA ALA A 70 11.66 5.09 -5.73
C ALA A 70 13.18 5.23 -5.64
N ALA A 71 13.85 4.21 -5.11
CA ALA A 71 15.30 4.17 -5.05
C ALA A 71 15.83 4.05 -6.49
N GLU A 72 16.21 5.18 -7.09
CA GLU A 72 16.78 5.21 -8.43
C GLU A 72 17.99 4.26 -8.49
N PRO A 73 17.94 3.18 -9.31
CA PRO A 73 19.10 2.33 -9.46
C PRO A 73 20.17 3.14 -10.20
N LYS A 74 21.18 3.58 -9.45
CA LYS A 74 22.32 4.32 -10.00
C LYS A 74 23.17 3.41 -10.88
N ILE A 75 22.71 3.18 -12.11
CA ILE A 75 23.44 2.53 -13.18
C ILE A 75 24.57 3.48 -13.58
N GLY A 76 25.68 3.38 -12.84
CA GLY A 76 26.89 4.14 -13.09
C GLY A 76 27.51 3.71 -14.41
N ARG A 77 27.16 4.39 -15.50
CA ARG A 77 27.93 4.37 -16.75
C ARG A 77 29.28 5.03 -16.49
N ASN A 78 30.24 4.24 -16.02
CA ASN A 78 31.64 4.57 -16.20
C ASN A 78 31.98 4.33 -17.67
N ILE A 79 32.16 5.43 -18.43
CA ILE A 79 32.61 5.40 -19.82
C ILE A 79 33.64 6.53 -20.00
N LYS A 80 34.91 6.15 -19.91
CA LYS A 80 36.13 6.99 -19.89
C LYS A 80 36.43 7.64 -18.55
#